data_AF-A0A2U3AYJ7-F1
#
_entry.id   AF-A0A2U3AYJ7-F1
#
_cell.length_a   1.000
_cell.length_b   1.000
_cell.length_c   1.000
_cell.angle_alpha   90.00
_cell.angle_beta   90.00
_cell.angle_gamma   90.00
#
_symmetry.space_group_name_H-M   'P 1'
#
loop_
_entity.id
_entity.type
_entity.pdbx_description
1 polymer ?
#
loop_
_entity_poly.entity_id
_entity_poly.type
_entity_poly.pdbx_seq_one_letter_code
_entity_poly.pdbx_strand_id
1 'polypeptide(L)'
;MQYTKQHILFRVFTVLLVLAVLAPSVVKLSHAYSHTNHKHEICLGEKQVHFHTLDVDCEFHKFQLNTAFTIPVNTFKVLKKQNNHQLINSQYHFISEFQQLHFSLRGPPINS
;
A
#
# COMPACT_ATOMS: atom_id res chain seq x y z
N MET A 1 -39.64 25.21 42.38
CA MET A 1 -38.43 24.42 42.69
C MET A 1 -38.30 23.10 41.92
N GLN A 2 -39.40 22.51 41.40
CA GLN A 2 -39.35 21.21 40.71
C GLN A 2 -38.83 21.32 39.25
N TYR A 3 -39.21 22.38 38.54
CA TYR A 3 -38.73 22.66 37.17
C TYR A 3 -37.22 22.85 37.06
N THR A 4 -36.60 23.57 38.01
CA THR A 4 -35.15 23.78 38.02
C THR A 4 -34.37 22.47 38.18
N LYS A 5 -34.89 21.53 38.99
CA LYS A 5 -34.29 20.18 39.14
C LYS A 5 -34.37 19.37 37.85
N GLN A 6 -35.48 19.46 37.11
CA GLN A 6 -35.66 18.75 35.83
C GLN A 6 -34.70 19.27 34.75
N HIS A 7 -34.51 20.59 34.64
CA HIS A 7 -33.56 21.16 33.68
C HIS A 7 -32.10 20.76 33.98
N ILE A 8 -31.73 20.69 35.26
CA ILE A 8 -30.41 20.22 35.68
C ILE A 8 -30.23 18.74 35.34
N LEU A 9 -31.22 17.90 35.65
CA LEU A 9 -31.21 16.46 35.33
C LEU A 9 -31.05 16.23 33.82
N PHE A 10 -31.82 16.97 33.01
CA PHE A 10 -31.74 16.87 31.56
C PHE A 10 -30.36 17.28 31.03
N ARG A 11 -29.78 18.37 31.54
CA ARG A 11 -28.41 18.78 31.16
C ARG A 11 -27.36 17.72 31.51
N VAL A 12 -27.44 17.15 32.71
CA VAL A 12 -26.52 16.07 33.11
C VAL A 12 -26.68 14.86 32.18
N PHE A 13 -27.90 14.48 31.85
CA PHE A 13 -28.16 13.38 30.93
C PHE A 13 -27.60 13.64 29.53
N THR A 14 -27.76 14.87 29.01
CA THR A 14 -27.18 15.25 27.70
C THR A 14 -25.65 15.17 27.70
N VAL A 15 -24.98 15.62 28.77
CA VAL A 15 -23.52 15.54 28.89
C VAL A 15 -23.07 14.08 28.99
N LEU A 16 -23.77 13.25 29.78
CA LEU A 16 -23.51 11.82 29.87
C LEU A 16 -23.64 11.12 28.52
N LEU A 17 -24.67 11.45 27.74
CA LEU A 17 -24.89 10.89 26.41
C LEU A 17 -23.75 11.27 25.46
N VAL A 18 -23.33 12.55 25.47
CA VAL A 18 -22.19 13.01 24.67
C VAL A 18 -20.91 12.27 25.06
N LEU A 19 -20.63 12.12 26.36
CA LEU A 19 -19.46 11.37 26.83
C LEU A 19 -19.52 9.89 26.43
N ALA A 20 -20.69 9.26 26.52
CA ALA A 20 -20.87 7.87 26.12
C ALA A 20 -20.62 7.66 24.62
N VAL A 21 -21.06 8.59 23.77
CA VAL A 21 -20.81 8.55 22.32
C VAL A 21 -19.33 8.80 21.99
N LEU A 22 -18.66 9.68 22.74
CA LEU A 22 -17.24 10.00 22.50
C LEU A 22 -16.26 8.98 23.09
N ALA A 23 -16.63 8.26 24.14
CA ALA A 23 -15.82 7.25 24.82
C ALA A 23 -15.13 6.24 23.85
N PRO A 24 -15.83 5.59 22.90
CA PRO A 24 -15.17 4.65 21.99
C PRO A 24 -14.14 5.33 21.08
N SER A 25 -14.34 6.59 20.70
CA SER A 25 -13.38 7.34 19.88
C SER A 25 -12.10 7.66 20.66
N VAL A 26 -12.23 8.04 21.93
CA VAL A 26 -11.08 8.30 22.82
C VAL A 26 -10.27 7.02 23.03
N VAL A 27 -10.93 5.88 23.25
CA VAL A 27 -10.25 4.57 23.41
C VAL A 27 -9.53 4.16 22.12
N LYS A 28 -10.15 4.36 20.94
CA LYS A 28 -9.48 4.13 19.65
C LYS A 28 -8.24 4.98 19.48
N LEU A 29 -8.33 6.26 19.83
CA LEU A 29 -7.22 7.20 19.73
C LEU A 29 -6.10 6.80 20.70
N SER A 30 -6.40 6.53 21.97
CA SER A 30 -5.39 6.13 22.95
C SER A 30 -4.69 4.83 22.56
N HIS A 31 -5.43 3.86 22.01
CA HIS A 31 -4.86 2.64 21.44
C HIS A 31 -3.96 2.94 20.23
N ALA A 32 -4.39 3.78 19.29
CA ALA A 32 -3.56 4.17 18.14
C ALA A 32 -2.27 4.89 18.57
N TYR A 33 -2.32 5.70 19.64
CA TYR A 33 -1.14 6.33 20.22
C TYR A 33 -0.29 5.39 21.08
N SER A 34 -0.85 4.37 21.73
CA SER A 34 -0.01 3.34 22.38
C SER A 34 0.75 2.51 21.35
N HIS A 35 0.17 2.36 20.16
CA HIS A 35 0.78 1.67 19.02
C HIS A 35 1.95 2.45 18.38
N THR A 36 2.15 3.74 18.66
CA THR A 36 3.33 4.47 18.15
C THR A 36 4.65 4.06 18.82
N ASN A 37 4.59 3.24 19.88
CA ASN A 37 5.76 2.57 20.46
C ASN A 37 6.08 1.22 19.81
N HIS A 38 5.29 0.76 18.83
CA HIS A 38 5.73 -0.36 18.00
C HIS A 38 6.88 0.14 17.14
N LYS A 39 8.07 -0.41 17.40
CA LYS A 39 9.22 -0.28 16.51
C LYS A 39 8.72 -0.68 15.12
N HIS A 40 8.54 0.29 14.24
CA HIS A 40 8.43 0.01 12.82
C HIS A 40 9.77 -0.61 12.45
N GLU A 41 9.81 -1.94 12.34
CA GLU A 41 10.99 -2.64 11.87
C GLU A 41 11.21 -2.19 10.42
N ILE A 42 12.26 -1.39 10.23
CA ILE A 42 12.61 -0.83 8.94
C ILE A 42 13.02 -2.00 8.07
N CYS A 43 12.24 -2.31 7.04
CA CYS A 43 12.52 -3.42 6.14
C CYS A 43 13.74 -3.07 5.28
N LEU A 44 14.89 -3.66 5.58
CA LEU A 44 16.18 -3.41 4.91
C LEU A 44 16.37 -4.23 3.62
N GLY A 45 15.29 -4.84 3.09
CA GLY A 45 15.30 -5.44 1.75
C GLY A 45 15.86 -6.86 1.66
N GLU A 46 16.09 -7.56 2.77
CA GLU A 46 16.36 -8.98 2.72
C GLU A 46 15.08 -9.74 2.36
N LYS A 47 15.19 -10.78 1.51
CA LYS A 47 14.09 -11.68 1.09
C LYS A 47 13.64 -12.58 2.25
N GLN A 48 13.36 -12.01 3.40
CA GLN A 48 12.69 -12.68 4.49
C GLN A 48 11.20 -12.41 4.31
N VAL A 49 10.40 -13.47 4.34
CA VAL A 49 8.93 -13.35 4.29
C VAL A 49 8.51 -12.68 5.59
N HIS A 50 8.51 -11.35 5.61
CA HIS A 50 7.90 -10.58 6.67
C HIS A 50 6.40 -10.78 6.54
N PHE A 51 5.91 -11.91 7.05
CA PHE A 51 4.54 -11.96 7.49
C PHE A 51 4.45 -10.86 8.54
N HIS A 52 3.73 -9.78 8.22
CA HIS A 52 3.21 -8.91 9.27
C HIS A 52 2.62 -9.87 10.28
N THR A 53 3.19 -9.89 11.49
CA THR A 53 2.54 -10.53 12.62
C THR A 53 1.16 -9.91 12.61
N LEU A 54 0.17 -10.71 12.20
CA LEU A 54 -1.21 -10.29 12.13
C LEU A 54 -1.45 -9.63 13.48
N ASP A 55 -1.94 -8.39 13.49
CA ASP A 55 -2.16 -7.62 14.71
C ASP A 55 -3.37 -8.23 15.45
N VAL A 56 -3.22 -9.49 15.87
CA VAL A 56 -4.17 -10.32 16.59
C VAL A 56 -4.01 -10.03 18.07
N ASP A 57 -4.30 -8.79 18.44
CA ASP A 57 -4.91 -8.47 19.73
C ASP A 57 -5.61 -7.10 19.72
N CYS A 58 -5.93 -6.54 18.54
CA CYS A 58 -6.83 -5.40 18.46
C CYS A 58 -8.29 -5.87 18.61
N GLU A 59 -8.70 -6.23 19.83
CA GLU A 59 -10.08 -6.64 20.13
C GLU A 59 -11.11 -5.57 19.73
N PHE A 60 -10.67 -4.31 19.68
CA PHE A 60 -11.50 -3.19 19.25
C PHE A 60 -11.89 -3.27 17.77
N HIS A 61 -11.05 -3.86 16.91
CA HIS A 61 -11.37 -4.05 15.48
C HIS A 61 -12.31 -5.22 15.20
N LYS A 62 -12.66 -6.05 16.22
CA LYS A 62 -13.71 -7.08 16.10
C LYS A 62 -15.09 -6.48 15.79
N PHE A 63 -15.30 -5.19 16.09
CA PHE A 63 -16.54 -4.45 15.79
C PHE A 63 -16.31 -3.42 14.68
N GLN A 64 -16.19 -3.88 13.43
CA GLN A 64 -16.20 -3.00 12.26
C GLN A 64 -17.61 -2.39 12.09
N LEU A 65 -17.78 -1.14 12.54
CA LEU A 65 -19.00 -0.36 12.32
C LEU A 65 -19.18 0.06 10.85
N ASN A 66 -18.12 -0.02 10.04
CA ASN A 66 -18.12 0.35 8.64
C ASN A 66 -18.17 -0.91 7.78
N THR A 67 -19.05 -0.94 6.78
CA THR A 67 -19.09 -2.07 5.83
C THR A 67 -17.82 -2.05 4.99
N ALA A 68 -17.13 -3.19 4.90
CA ALA A 68 -15.98 -3.32 4.03
C ALA A 68 -16.42 -3.10 2.58
N PHE A 69 -16.03 -1.96 2.00
CA PHE A 69 -16.27 -1.68 0.59
C PHE A 69 -15.21 -2.40 -0.24
N THR A 70 -15.64 -3.34 -1.07
CA THR A 70 -14.77 -4.01 -2.03
C THR A 70 -14.99 -3.38 -3.41
N ILE A 71 -13.91 -2.96 -4.06
CA ILE A 71 -13.97 -2.50 -5.45
C ILE A 71 -14.22 -3.74 -6.32
N PRO A 72 -15.28 -3.77 -7.15
CA PRO A 72 -15.52 -4.88 -8.04
C PRO A 72 -14.36 -5.00 -9.04
N VAL A 73 -13.90 -6.22 -9.27
CA VAL A 73 -12.87 -6.49 -10.27
C VAL A 73 -13.48 -6.34 -11.65
N ASN A 74 -13.16 -5.24 -12.34
CA ASN A 74 -13.58 -5.04 -13.71
C ASN A 74 -12.76 -5.95 -14.64
N THR A 75 -13.41 -6.96 -15.23
CA THR A 75 -12.81 -7.76 -16.29
C THR A 75 -12.78 -6.93 -17.58
N PHE A 76 -11.58 -6.62 -18.08
CA PHE A 76 -11.38 -5.99 -19.38
C PHE A 76 -10.87 -7.02 -20.40
N LYS A 77 -11.37 -6.93 -21.64
CA LYS A 77 -10.81 -7.69 -22.76
C LYS A 77 -9.62 -6.92 -23.32
N VAL A 78 -8.42 -7.45 -23.10
CA VAL A 78 -7.22 -6.94 -23.78
C VAL A 78 -7.34 -7.27 -25.26
N LEU A 79 -7.43 -6.24 -26.09
CA LEU A 79 -7.34 -6.39 -27.54
C LEU A 79 -5.93 -6.89 -27.87
N LYS A 80 -5.81 -8.11 -28.38
CA LYS A 80 -4.54 -8.61 -28.89
C LYS A 80 -4.17 -7.78 -30.11
N LYS A 81 -3.07 -7.04 -30.02
CA LYS A 81 -2.46 -6.38 -31.17
C LYS A 81 -2.05 -7.47 -32.16
N GLN A 82 -2.74 -7.54 -33.29
CA GLN A 82 -2.30 -8.39 -34.39
C GLN A 82 -1.05 -7.75 -35.00
N ASN A 83 0.07 -8.47 -34.95
CA ASN A 83 1.30 -8.01 -35.57
C ASN A 83 1.13 -8.17 -37.09
N ASN A 84 0.78 -7.06 -37.75
CA ASN A 84 0.61 -7.00 -39.20
C ASN A 84 1.93 -6.75 -39.94
N HIS A 85 3.05 -6.89 -39.23
CA HIS A 85 4.37 -6.70 -39.83
C HIS A 85 4.82 -8.03 -40.43
N GLN A 86 5.12 -8.01 -41.73
CA GLN A 86 5.89 -9.09 -42.33
C GLN A 86 7.31 -9.04 -41.77
N LEU A 87 7.85 -10.21 -41.40
CA LEU A 87 9.27 -10.32 -41.10
C LEU A 87 10.03 -9.91 -42.36
N ILE A 88 10.73 -8.77 -42.30
CA ILE A 88 11.74 -8.46 -43.30
C ILE A 88 12.87 -9.45 -43.05
N ASN A 89 12.84 -10.57 -43.77
CA ASN A 89 14.01 -11.42 -43.90
C ASN A 89 15.03 -10.56 -44.67
N SER A 90 15.90 -9.87 -43.93
CA SER A 90 16.91 -9.00 -44.52
C SER A 90 17.66 -9.81 -45.55
N GLN A 91 17.65 -9.38 -46.81
CA GLN A 91 18.52 -9.89 -47.86
C GLN A 91 19.99 -9.45 -47.64
N TYR A 92 20.33 -9.06 -46.40
CA TYR A 92 21.64 -8.58 -46.03
C TYR A 92 22.59 -9.78 -45.93
N HIS A 93 23.11 -10.15 -47.09
CA HIS A 93 24.25 -11.05 -47.21
C HIS A 93 25.52 -10.23 -47.03
N PHE A 94 26.08 -10.25 -45.83
CA PHE A 94 27.42 -9.73 -45.64
C PHE A 94 28.42 -10.70 -46.30
N ILE A 95 29.24 -10.20 -47.22
CA ILE A 95 30.10 -11.02 -48.09
C ILE A 95 31.33 -11.58 -47.35
N SER A 96 31.61 -11.12 -46.12
CA SER A 96 32.78 -11.52 -45.33
C SER A 96 32.36 -11.92 -43.92
N GLU A 97 32.84 -13.00 -43.33
CA GLU A 97 32.62 -13.23 -41.89
C GLU A 97 33.42 -12.25 -41.01
N PHE A 98 34.44 -11.61 -41.59
CA PHE A 98 35.35 -10.71 -40.88
C PHE A 98 35.25 -9.28 -41.43
N GLN A 99 34.71 -8.37 -40.61
CA GLN A 99 34.81 -6.93 -40.82
C GLN A 99 35.80 -6.38 -39.79
N GLN A 100 36.98 -5.97 -40.24
CA GLN A 100 37.93 -5.31 -39.34
C GLN A 100 37.33 -3.97 -38.88
N LEU A 101 37.06 -3.85 -37.59
CA LEU A 101 36.53 -2.63 -37.02
C LEU A 101 37.62 -1.56 -37.10
N HIS A 102 37.24 -0.30 -37.33
CA HIS A 102 38.20 0.81 -37.48
C HIS A 102 39.08 1.04 -36.23
N PHE A 103 38.72 0.43 -35.10
CA PHE A 103 39.47 0.44 -33.86
C PHE A 103 40.20 -0.88 -33.56
N SER A 104 40.12 -1.90 -34.41
CA SER A 104 40.82 -3.18 -34.21
C SER A 104 42.35 -3.05 -34.17
N LEU A 105 42.89 -1.94 -34.69
CA LEU A 105 44.32 -1.62 -34.64
C LEU A 105 44.71 -0.69 -33.48
N ARG A 106 43.75 -0.27 -32.65
CA ARG A 106 44.05 0.55 -31.46
C ARG A 106 44.45 -0.40 -30.34
N GLY A 107 45.65 -0.19 -29.80
CA GLY A 107 46.07 -0.87 -28.57
C GLY A 107 45.15 -0.53 -27.40
N PRO A 108 45.07 -1.40 -26.38
CA PRO A 108 44.30 -1.12 -25.18
C PRO A 108 44.74 0.19 -24.52
N PRO A 109 43.81 0.93 -23.88
CA PRO A 109 44.16 2.16 -23.17
C PRO A 109 45.18 1.85 -22.07
N ILE A 110 46.12 2.77 -21.84
CA ILE A 110 47.33 2.56 -21.02
C ILE A 110 47.05 2.63 -19.51
N ASN A 111 45.81 2.38 -19.08
CA ASN A 111 45.42 2.40 -17.68
C ASN A 111 44.34 1.35 -17.36
N SER A 112 44.81 0.19 -16.91
CA SER A 112 44.04 -0.80 -16.13
C SER A 112 44.76 -1.07 -14.83
#